data_AF-A0AAW0XLX4-F1
#
_entry.id   AF-A0AAW0XLX4-F1
#
_cell.length_a   1.000
_cell.length_b   1.000
_cell.length_c   1.000
_cell.angle_alpha   90.00
_cell.angle_beta   90.00
_cell.angle_gamma   90.00
#
_symmetry.space_group_name_H-M   'P 1'
#
loop_
_entity.id
_entity.type
_entity.pdbx_description
1 polymer ?
#
loop_
_entity_poly.entity_id
_entity_poly.type
_entity_poly.pdbx_seq_one_letter_code
_entity_poly.pdbx_strand_id
1 'polypeptide(L)'
;YSCGGVLDDLFLDPEDPKVQADNLIKNKLVSGSPSDSVAEPIQQYYNSCLTFTLDYNETERLEQARNLFSNVSFEFNPNPALKKDELLPEYDTKFNLTTCLANMMKLHFAPFFDLHLDVDGSDNSKFALKLTPPLFSSPFSDDLAKAVCLKNYTNRLQEAELSTKQLDINSEYKIYQRCKSFDDGLSARLERMEHAVEHLKLMEHINNTVIQDKLLAQTRFNANFFLEAIAEHMPEIPDLRRGNIRKEYQEFTLEQLDHGPVFTSSEINWQQLVEEMLGHEITNPADVKVQVYFHEQLDEIVTEISEEYRTDPLNMQNILLLLWSERIYTSLVEPFGTSLSSPDYCFRATTFLMEDFASYLYLDALQPHLS
;
A
#
# COMPACT_ATOMS: atom_id res chain seq x y z
N TYR A 1 -5.65 17.35 35.86
CA TYR A 1 -6.23 18.71 35.94
C TYR A 1 -7.13 18.97 34.74
N SER A 2 -6.60 18.93 33.51
CA SER A 2 -7.39 19.29 32.31
C SER A 2 -8.42 18.24 31.83
N CYS A 3 -8.18 16.94 32.07
CA CYS A 3 -9.08 15.86 31.60
C CYS A 3 -9.81 15.12 32.74
N GLY A 4 -9.71 15.60 33.99
CA GLY A 4 -10.24 14.88 35.17
C GLY A 4 -11.74 14.65 35.10
N GLY A 5 -12.50 15.66 34.66
CA GLY A 5 -13.95 15.53 34.51
C GLY A 5 -14.40 14.52 33.46
N VAL A 6 -13.64 14.34 32.37
CA VAL A 6 -13.93 13.35 31.32
C VAL A 6 -13.59 11.92 31.79
N LEU A 7 -12.51 11.78 32.55
CA LEU A 7 -12.11 10.50 33.15
C LEU A 7 -13.09 10.05 34.25
N ASP A 8 -13.69 11.00 34.97
CA ASP A 8 -14.64 10.75 36.05
C ASP A 8 -16.09 10.57 35.56
N ASP A 9 -16.43 11.07 34.36
CA ASP A 9 -17.75 10.95 33.74
C ASP A 9 -17.66 10.79 32.21
N LEU A 10 -17.95 9.58 31.72
CA LEU A 10 -17.97 9.23 30.30
C LEU A 10 -19.01 10.03 29.49
N PHE A 11 -20.01 10.64 30.12
CA PHE A 11 -20.96 11.53 29.42
C PHE A 11 -20.36 12.88 29.00
N LEU A 12 -19.21 13.24 29.57
CA LEU A 12 -18.47 14.46 29.22
C LEU A 12 -17.41 14.21 28.14
N ASP A 13 -17.26 12.98 27.66
CA ASP A 13 -16.32 12.66 26.58
C ASP A 13 -16.78 13.36 25.29
N PRO A 14 -16.03 14.37 24.81
CA PRO A 14 -16.41 15.07 23.60
C PRO A 14 -16.39 14.08 22.43
N GLU A 15 -17.43 14.13 21.60
CA GLU A 15 -17.45 13.35 20.36
C GLU A 15 -16.22 13.73 19.52
N ASP A 16 -15.54 12.70 18.99
CA ASP A 16 -14.35 12.87 18.18
C ASP A 16 -14.67 13.85 17.01
N PRO A 17 -13.95 14.99 16.89
CA PRO A 17 -14.17 15.95 15.81
C PRO A 17 -14.13 15.31 14.42
N LYS A 18 -13.36 14.23 14.25
CA LYS A 18 -13.34 13.46 13.01
C LYS A 18 -14.68 12.77 12.75
N VAL A 19 -15.26 12.14 13.76
CA VAL A 19 -16.57 11.46 13.65
C VAL A 19 -17.65 12.49 13.30
N GLN A 20 -17.60 13.68 13.91
CA GLN A 20 -18.51 14.77 13.57
C GLN A 20 -18.37 15.21 12.11
N ALA A 21 -17.14 15.42 11.63
CA ALA A 21 -16.88 15.79 10.24
C ALA A 21 -17.35 14.71 9.26
N ASP A 22 -17.04 13.44 9.55
CA ASP A 22 -17.45 12.30 8.73
C ASP A 22 -18.97 12.20 8.65
N ASN A 23 -19.69 12.40 9.77
CA ASN A 23 -21.14 12.40 9.80
C ASN A 23 -21.75 13.53 8.95
N LEU A 24 -21.16 14.73 8.97
CA LEU A 24 -21.62 15.84 8.13
C LEU A 24 -21.47 15.53 6.65
N ILE A 25 -20.31 15.03 6.24
CA ILE A 25 -20.04 14.64 4.85
C ILE A 25 -21.00 13.52 4.44
N LYS A 26 -21.13 12.47 5.26
CA LYS A 26 -21.99 11.31 4.99
C LYS A 26 -23.45 11.73 4.82
N ASN A 27 -23.95 12.62 5.66
CA ASN A 27 -25.30 13.15 5.55
C ASN A 27 -25.51 13.88 4.22
N LYS A 28 -24.58 14.76 3.81
CA LYS A 28 -24.67 15.45 2.51
C LYS A 28 -24.54 14.50 1.32
N LEU A 29 -23.65 13.51 1.42
CA LEU A 29 -23.45 12.50 0.39
C LEU A 29 -24.73 11.71 0.12
N VAL A 30 -25.45 11.31 1.18
CA VAL A 30 -26.68 10.50 1.09
C VAL A 30 -27.94 11.33 0.82
N SER A 31 -28.02 12.56 1.35
CA SER A 31 -29.22 13.42 1.24
C SER A 31 -29.18 14.44 0.09
N GLY A 32 -28.01 14.66 -0.52
CA GLY A 32 -27.84 15.65 -1.59
C GLY A 32 -28.70 15.30 -2.80
N SER A 33 -29.46 16.29 -3.30
CA SER A 33 -30.18 16.15 -4.56
C SER A 33 -29.18 16.05 -5.71
N PRO A 34 -29.34 15.10 -6.66
CA PRO A 34 -28.46 14.96 -7.84
C PRO A 34 -28.49 16.17 -8.79
N SER A 35 -29.22 17.23 -8.44
CA SER A 35 -29.27 18.51 -9.16
C SER A 35 -28.11 19.46 -8.83
N ASP A 36 -27.29 19.18 -7.81
CA ASP A 36 -26.09 19.98 -7.53
C ASP A 36 -24.89 19.42 -8.32
N SER A 37 -24.54 20.08 -9.42
CA SER A 37 -23.54 19.61 -10.39
C SER A 37 -22.13 19.38 -9.78
N VAL A 38 -21.84 19.97 -8.62
CA VAL A 38 -20.54 19.82 -7.95
C VAL A 38 -20.49 18.55 -7.10
N ALA A 39 -21.61 18.12 -6.50
CA ALA A 39 -21.70 16.93 -5.66
C ALA A 39 -21.98 15.64 -6.46
N GLU A 40 -22.43 15.76 -7.70
CA GLU A 40 -22.78 14.62 -8.54
C GLU A 40 -21.65 13.58 -8.70
N PRO A 41 -20.38 13.94 -8.97
CA PRO A 41 -19.32 12.95 -9.18
C PRO A 41 -19.06 12.09 -7.94
N ILE A 42 -19.02 12.69 -6.75
CA ILE A 42 -18.76 11.98 -5.50
C ILE A 42 -19.93 11.07 -5.10
N GLN A 43 -21.17 11.50 -5.37
CA GLN A 43 -22.36 10.68 -5.18
C GLN A 43 -22.41 9.50 -6.15
N GLN A 44 -22.09 9.73 -7.43
CA GLN A 44 -22.02 8.66 -8.43
C GLN A 44 -20.98 7.62 -8.03
N TYR A 45 -19.78 8.03 -7.63
CA TYR A 45 -18.74 7.11 -7.17
C TYR A 45 -19.18 6.31 -5.94
N TYR A 46 -19.72 6.98 -4.91
CA TYR A 46 -20.21 6.32 -3.69
C TYR A 46 -21.29 5.28 -4.00
N ASN A 47 -22.27 5.63 -4.83
CA ASN A 47 -23.36 4.74 -5.24
C ASN A 47 -22.85 3.56 -6.07
N SER A 48 -21.91 3.79 -7.00
CA SER A 48 -21.27 2.72 -7.76
C SER A 48 -20.49 1.77 -6.85
N CYS A 49 -19.79 2.29 -5.83
CA CYS A 49 -19.16 1.46 -4.82
C CYS A 49 -20.21 0.65 -4.03
N LEU A 50 -21.32 1.26 -3.59
CA LEU A 50 -22.37 0.53 -2.89
C LEU A 50 -22.94 -0.61 -3.75
N THR A 51 -23.23 -0.36 -5.02
CA THR A 51 -23.66 -1.39 -5.97
C THR A 51 -22.62 -2.51 -6.09
N PHE A 52 -21.34 -2.18 -6.26
CA PHE A 52 -20.27 -3.18 -6.32
C PHE A 52 -20.18 -4.04 -5.05
N THR A 53 -20.49 -3.47 -3.89
CA THR A 53 -20.26 -4.12 -2.60
C THR A 53 -21.50 -4.84 -2.05
N LEU A 54 -22.69 -4.45 -2.48
CA LEU A 54 -23.96 -5.05 -2.07
C LEU A 54 -24.53 -6.01 -3.12
N ASP A 55 -24.40 -5.69 -4.40
CA ASP A 55 -25.08 -6.43 -5.47
C ASP A 55 -24.19 -7.53 -6.05
N TYR A 56 -22.87 -7.36 -6.03
CA TYR A 56 -21.94 -8.39 -6.49
C TYR A 56 -21.72 -9.41 -5.37
N ASN A 57 -21.70 -10.69 -5.72
CA ASN A 57 -21.27 -11.73 -4.79
C ASN A 57 -19.74 -11.84 -4.74
N GLU A 58 -19.22 -12.62 -3.80
CA GLU A 58 -17.77 -12.78 -3.61
C GLU A 58 -17.06 -13.31 -4.87
N THR A 59 -17.66 -14.26 -5.58
CA THR A 59 -17.12 -14.82 -6.83
C THR A 59 -16.97 -13.76 -7.90
N GLU A 60 -17.98 -12.89 -8.07
CA GLU A 60 -17.94 -11.80 -9.05
C GLU A 60 -16.87 -10.76 -8.69
N ARG A 61 -16.70 -10.45 -7.39
CA ARG A 61 -15.62 -9.56 -6.93
C ARG A 61 -14.24 -10.17 -7.17
N LEU A 62 -14.07 -11.47 -6.90
CA LEU A 62 -12.84 -12.20 -7.18
C LEU A 62 -12.51 -12.22 -8.67
N GLU A 63 -13.52 -12.31 -9.55
CA GLU A 63 -13.33 -12.23 -11.00
C GLU A 63 -12.85 -10.84 -11.42
N GLN A 64 -13.47 -9.76 -10.91
CA GLN A 64 -13.02 -8.39 -11.18
C GLN A 64 -11.59 -8.15 -10.67
N ALA A 65 -11.28 -8.65 -9.47
CA ALA A 65 -9.94 -8.58 -8.90
C ALA A 65 -8.91 -9.35 -9.75
N ARG A 66 -9.25 -10.54 -10.25
CA ARG A 66 -8.38 -11.34 -11.12
C ARG A 66 -8.09 -10.65 -12.46
N ASN A 67 -9.07 -9.94 -13.03
CA ASN A 67 -8.89 -9.22 -14.29
C ASN A 67 -7.81 -8.12 -14.21
N LEU A 68 -7.46 -7.66 -13.01
CA LEU A 68 -6.33 -6.74 -12.82
C LEU A 68 -4.97 -7.40 -13.09
N PHE A 69 -4.84 -8.72 -12.84
CA PHE A 69 -3.62 -9.50 -13.07
C PHE A 69 -3.47 -9.93 -14.54
N SER A 70 -4.56 -10.15 -15.26
CA SER A 70 -4.50 -10.50 -16.68
C SER A 70 -4.06 -9.31 -17.55
N ASN A 71 -4.45 -8.09 -17.19
CA ASN A 71 -4.06 -6.86 -17.91
C ASN A 71 -2.55 -6.57 -17.88
N VAL A 72 -1.85 -7.17 -16.93
CA VAL A 72 -0.41 -6.99 -16.71
C VAL A 72 0.41 -8.25 -17.03
N SER A 73 -0.26 -9.33 -17.48
CA SER A 73 0.36 -10.62 -17.82
C SER A 73 1.23 -11.21 -16.69
N PHE A 74 0.86 -11.01 -15.43
CA PHE A 74 1.60 -11.60 -14.31
C PHE A 74 0.91 -12.87 -13.83
N GLU A 75 1.64 -13.98 -13.92
CA GLU A 75 1.24 -15.28 -13.38
C GLU A 75 2.35 -15.84 -12.49
N PHE A 76 1.98 -16.68 -11.53
CA PHE A 76 2.95 -17.37 -10.68
C PHE A 76 3.77 -18.36 -11.50
N ASN A 77 5.10 -18.26 -11.46
CA ASN A 77 5.96 -19.09 -12.29
C ASN A 77 6.82 -20.05 -11.45
N PRO A 78 6.83 -21.36 -11.73
CA PRO A 78 7.71 -22.30 -11.05
C PRO A 78 9.17 -22.09 -11.48
N ASN A 79 10.09 -22.05 -10.52
CA ASN A 79 11.53 -22.02 -10.79
C ASN A 79 11.96 -23.30 -11.56
N PRO A 80 12.91 -23.21 -12.52
CA PRO A 80 13.58 -24.35 -13.16
C PRO A 80 13.91 -25.57 -12.30
N ALA A 81 14.26 -25.42 -11.02
CA ALA A 81 14.52 -26.54 -10.11
C ALA A 81 13.27 -27.40 -9.84
N LEU A 82 12.09 -26.79 -9.76
CA LEU A 82 10.80 -27.48 -9.64
C LEU A 82 10.30 -28.00 -11.01
N LYS A 83 10.88 -27.53 -12.12
CA LYS A 83 10.56 -27.99 -13.50
C LYS A 83 11.16 -29.36 -13.83
N LYS A 84 12.21 -29.80 -13.13
CA LYS A 84 12.90 -31.07 -13.48
C LYS A 84 12.03 -32.31 -13.28
N ASP A 85 10.98 -32.23 -12.48
CA ASP A 85 10.16 -33.39 -12.14
C ASP A 85 8.97 -33.62 -13.09
N GLU A 86 8.49 -32.63 -13.87
CA GLU A 86 7.34 -32.82 -14.78
C GLU A 86 7.39 -31.92 -16.04
N LEU A 87 6.81 -32.41 -17.15
CA LEU A 87 6.68 -31.78 -18.49
C LEU A 87 5.82 -30.49 -18.45
N LEU A 88 6.29 -29.47 -17.75
CA LEU A 88 5.67 -28.14 -17.75
C LEU A 88 6.07 -27.39 -19.05
N PRO A 89 5.15 -26.59 -19.64
CA PRO A 89 5.47 -25.81 -20.84
C PRO A 89 6.63 -24.84 -20.58
N GLU A 90 7.37 -24.49 -21.64
CA GLU A 90 8.43 -23.47 -21.56
C GLU A 90 7.80 -22.10 -21.22
N TYR A 91 7.86 -21.72 -19.94
CA TYR A 91 7.49 -20.39 -19.49
C TYR A 91 8.57 -19.37 -19.89
N ASP A 92 8.13 -18.26 -20.47
CA ASP A 92 8.97 -17.19 -21.00
C ASP A 92 9.74 -16.53 -19.85
N THR A 93 11.07 -16.62 -19.86
CA THR A 93 11.96 -16.05 -18.82
C THR A 93 12.10 -14.53 -18.93
N LYS A 94 11.12 -13.84 -19.53
CA LYS A 94 11.14 -12.40 -19.83
C LYS A 94 10.56 -11.54 -18.72
N PHE A 95 10.73 -11.93 -17.45
CA PHE A 95 10.36 -11.05 -16.36
C PHE A 95 11.27 -9.81 -16.38
N ASN A 96 10.67 -8.64 -16.59
CA ASN A 96 11.35 -7.34 -16.48
C ASN A 96 10.87 -6.66 -15.19
N LEU A 97 11.78 -6.56 -14.22
CA LEU A 97 11.51 -5.95 -12.92
C LEU A 97 11.01 -4.50 -13.06
N THR A 98 11.66 -3.70 -13.90
CA THR A 98 11.35 -2.28 -14.10
C THR A 98 9.93 -2.11 -14.63
N THR A 99 9.56 -2.86 -15.66
CA THR A 99 8.20 -2.84 -16.23
C THR A 99 7.15 -3.30 -15.21
N CYS A 100 7.49 -4.29 -14.38
CA CYS A 100 6.59 -4.76 -13.33
C CYS A 100 6.32 -3.69 -12.27
N LEU A 101 7.37 -3.05 -11.76
CA LEU A 101 7.26 -1.96 -10.79
C LEU A 101 6.46 -0.79 -11.37
N ALA A 102 6.75 -0.38 -12.62
CA ALA A 102 6.02 0.71 -13.27
C ALA A 102 4.51 0.38 -13.43
N ASN A 103 4.16 -0.85 -13.83
CA ASN A 103 2.76 -1.28 -13.95
C ASN A 103 2.04 -1.31 -12.59
N MET A 104 2.71 -1.75 -11.53
CA MET A 104 2.15 -1.72 -10.16
C MET A 104 1.92 -0.28 -9.69
N MET A 105 2.88 0.62 -9.94
CA MET A 105 2.78 2.04 -9.56
C MET A 105 1.67 2.78 -10.31
N LYS A 106 1.47 2.50 -11.61
CA LYS A 106 0.32 3.01 -12.38
C LYS A 106 -1.02 2.63 -11.77
N LEU A 107 -1.08 1.51 -11.06
CA LEU A 107 -2.25 1.02 -10.35
C LEU A 107 -2.24 1.43 -8.86
N HIS A 108 -1.51 2.50 -8.53
CA HIS A 108 -1.38 3.07 -7.19
C HIS A 108 -0.84 2.07 -6.16
N PHE A 109 0.06 1.19 -6.59
CA PHE A 109 0.77 0.27 -5.71
C PHE A 109 2.28 0.42 -5.85
N ALA A 110 2.89 1.02 -4.84
CA ALA A 110 4.33 1.24 -4.71
C ALA A 110 4.90 0.27 -3.65
N PRO A 111 5.41 -0.91 -4.04
CA PRO A 111 5.73 -1.98 -3.08
C PRO A 111 6.95 -1.71 -2.21
N PHE A 112 7.94 -0.93 -2.68
CA PHE A 112 9.22 -0.74 -1.97
C PHE A 112 9.73 0.69 -1.94
N PHE A 113 9.38 1.47 -2.95
CA PHE A 113 9.63 2.90 -3.08
C PHE A 113 8.52 3.49 -3.93
N ASP A 114 8.31 4.79 -3.82
CA ASP A 114 7.26 5.52 -4.52
C ASP A 114 7.85 6.68 -5.32
N LEU A 115 7.25 6.91 -6.51
CA LEU A 115 7.64 7.96 -7.43
C LEU A 115 6.42 8.81 -7.78
N HIS A 116 6.46 10.08 -7.39
CA HIS A 116 5.38 11.04 -7.65
C HIS A 116 5.93 12.45 -7.92
N LEU A 117 5.05 13.38 -8.29
CA LEU A 117 5.43 14.78 -8.46
C LEU A 117 5.42 15.50 -7.12
N ASP A 118 6.41 16.35 -6.90
CA ASP A 118 6.48 17.28 -5.78
C ASP A 118 6.91 18.66 -6.28
N VAL A 119 6.66 19.70 -5.48
CA VAL A 119 7.15 21.06 -5.77
C VAL A 119 8.67 21.05 -5.71
N ASP A 120 9.32 21.50 -6.78
CA ASP A 120 10.77 21.64 -6.86
C ASP A 120 11.23 22.58 -5.73
N GLY A 121 12.13 22.07 -4.88
CA GLY A 121 12.60 22.79 -3.71
C GLY A 121 13.61 23.88 -4.05
N SER A 122 14.18 23.85 -5.26
CA SER A 122 15.02 24.91 -5.83
C SER A 122 14.19 25.97 -6.56
N ASP A 123 13.04 25.59 -7.14
CA ASP A 123 12.14 26.47 -7.89
C ASP A 123 10.67 26.13 -7.62
N ASN A 124 10.05 26.87 -6.70
CA ASN A 124 8.67 26.62 -6.29
C ASN A 124 7.60 26.87 -7.37
N SER A 125 8.00 27.32 -8.57
CA SER A 125 7.11 27.46 -9.73
C SER A 125 7.05 26.19 -10.60
N LYS A 126 7.83 25.17 -10.27
CA LYS A 126 7.95 23.92 -11.05
C LYS A 126 7.68 22.69 -10.19
N PHE A 127 7.37 21.60 -10.89
CA PHE A 127 7.35 20.27 -10.31
C PHE A 127 8.65 19.53 -10.64
N ALA A 128 9.10 18.72 -9.69
CA ALA A 128 10.16 17.74 -9.87
C ALA A 128 9.63 16.34 -9.56
N LEU A 129 10.33 15.32 -10.06
CA LEU A 129 10.07 13.95 -9.62
C LEU A 129 10.58 13.79 -8.19
N LYS A 130 9.82 13.11 -7.36
CA LYS A 130 10.18 12.77 -6.00
C LYS A 130 10.25 11.26 -5.88
N LEU A 131 11.41 10.76 -5.44
CA LEU A 131 11.64 9.37 -5.10
C LEU A 131 11.78 9.25 -3.59
N THR A 132 10.97 8.41 -2.96
CA THR A 132 10.92 8.26 -1.49
C THR A 132 10.52 6.82 -1.12
N PRO A 133 10.87 6.32 0.09
CA PRO A 133 10.22 5.14 0.62
C PRO A 133 8.69 5.35 0.70
N PRO A 134 7.88 4.30 0.53
CA PRO A 134 6.44 4.41 0.42
C PRO A 134 5.82 4.58 1.81
N LEU A 135 4.72 5.31 1.86
CA LEU A 135 3.86 5.31 3.04
C LEU A 135 2.95 4.08 2.99
N PHE A 136 3.37 2.96 3.59
CA PHE A 136 2.54 1.77 3.67
C PHE A 136 1.31 1.99 4.55
N SER A 137 0.19 2.34 3.92
CA SER A 137 -1.15 2.11 4.46
C SER A 137 -2.16 2.14 3.33
N SER A 138 -3.04 1.14 3.26
CA SER A 138 -4.29 1.32 2.55
C SER A 138 -5.10 2.40 3.25
N PRO A 139 -5.60 3.40 2.52
CA PRO A 139 -6.58 4.31 3.06
C PRO A 139 -7.98 3.67 3.14
N PHE A 140 -8.18 2.56 2.43
CA PHE A 140 -9.47 1.91 2.23
C PHE A 140 -9.73 0.77 3.21
N SER A 141 -8.67 0.20 3.78
CA SER A 141 -8.72 -0.96 4.65
C SER A 141 -7.75 -0.82 5.80
N ASP A 142 -8.11 -1.40 6.94
CA ASP A 142 -7.24 -1.38 8.11
C ASP A 142 -5.97 -2.20 7.80
N ASP A 143 -4.81 -1.64 8.15
CA ASP A 143 -3.51 -2.32 8.04
C ASP A 143 -3.53 -3.58 8.93
N LEU A 144 -3.53 -4.76 8.31
CA LEU A 144 -3.66 -6.05 9.00
C LEU A 144 -2.55 -6.26 10.03
N ALA A 145 -1.30 -5.97 9.68
CA ALA A 145 -0.17 -6.10 10.59
C ALA A 145 -0.33 -5.17 11.79
N LYS A 146 -0.76 -3.92 11.55
CA LYS A 146 -1.12 -2.99 12.62
C LYS A 146 -2.24 -3.53 13.50
N ALA A 147 -3.32 -4.08 12.93
CA ALA A 147 -4.46 -4.59 13.69
C ALA A 147 -4.04 -5.74 14.64
N VAL A 148 -3.26 -6.70 14.13
CA VAL A 148 -2.72 -7.81 14.93
C VAL A 148 -1.82 -7.28 16.06
N CYS A 149 -0.88 -6.40 15.74
CA CYS A 149 0.07 -5.88 16.72
C CYS A 149 -0.56 -4.94 17.76
N LEU A 150 -1.58 -4.17 17.39
CA LEU A 150 -2.35 -3.35 18.34
C LEU A 150 -3.17 -4.20 19.31
N LYS A 151 -3.72 -5.34 18.85
CA LYS A 151 -4.40 -6.28 19.74
C LYS A 151 -3.43 -6.86 20.77
N ASN A 152 -2.23 -7.27 20.33
CA ASN A 152 -1.18 -7.74 21.22
C ASN A 152 -0.75 -6.66 22.23
N TYR A 153 -0.60 -5.41 21.78
CA TYR A 153 -0.30 -4.29 22.66
C TYR A 153 -1.40 -4.04 23.68
N THR A 154 -2.67 -4.01 23.26
CA THR A 154 -3.83 -3.82 24.16
C THR A 154 -3.89 -4.88 25.25
N ASN A 155 -3.65 -6.15 24.92
CA ASN A 155 -3.61 -7.24 25.90
C ASN A 155 -2.49 -7.02 26.93
N ARG A 156 -1.30 -6.62 26.48
CA ARG A 156 -0.15 -6.32 27.37
C ARG A 156 -0.41 -5.10 28.25
N LEU A 157 -1.12 -4.09 27.75
CA LEU A 157 -1.52 -2.91 28.52
C LEU A 157 -2.49 -3.31 29.65
N GLN A 158 -3.50 -4.12 29.35
CA GLN A 158 -4.43 -4.64 30.36
C GLN A 158 -3.71 -5.47 31.45
N GLU A 159 -2.75 -6.31 31.06
CA GLU A 159 -1.92 -7.07 32.01
C GLU A 159 -1.05 -6.15 32.90
N ALA A 160 -0.49 -5.08 32.33
CA ALA A 160 0.30 -4.11 33.06
C ALA A 160 -0.54 -3.32 34.07
N GLU A 161 -1.76 -2.93 33.70
CA GLU A 161 -2.73 -2.30 34.59
C GLU A 161 -3.07 -3.21 35.79
N LEU A 162 -3.37 -4.48 35.53
CA LEU A 162 -3.67 -5.47 36.57
C LEU A 162 -2.49 -5.74 37.51
N SER A 163 -1.25 -5.59 37.02
CA SER A 163 -0.02 -5.86 37.77
C SER A 163 0.63 -4.59 38.35
N THR A 164 0.00 -3.41 38.23
CA THR A 164 0.57 -2.09 38.60
C THR A 164 1.95 -1.81 38.00
N LYS A 165 2.26 -2.45 36.86
CA LYS A 165 3.54 -2.32 36.19
C LYS A 165 3.56 -1.06 35.35
N GLN A 166 4.56 -0.21 35.54
CA GLN A 166 4.78 0.92 34.62
C GLN A 166 5.38 0.42 33.31
N LEU A 167 4.75 0.80 32.20
CA LEU A 167 5.27 0.56 30.84
C LEU A 167 6.04 1.79 30.37
N ASP A 168 7.20 1.54 29.75
CA ASP A 168 7.94 2.59 29.05
C ASP A 168 7.41 2.72 27.61
N ILE A 169 6.85 3.88 27.28
CA ILE A 169 6.18 4.12 25.99
C ILE A 169 7.14 3.90 24.82
N ASN A 170 8.42 4.27 24.96
CA ASN A 170 9.41 4.11 23.89
C ASN A 170 9.73 2.63 23.64
N SER A 171 9.90 1.85 24.70
CA SER A 171 10.08 0.40 24.62
C SER A 171 8.86 -0.26 23.99
N GLU A 172 7.66 0.14 24.38
CA GLU A 172 6.42 -0.42 23.82
C GLU A 172 6.25 -0.08 22.34
N TYR A 173 6.59 1.16 21.94
CA TYR A 173 6.60 1.54 20.54
C TYR A 173 7.56 0.69 19.71
N LYS A 174 8.77 0.42 20.23
CA LYS A 174 9.74 -0.47 19.57
C LYS A 174 9.22 -1.91 19.44
N ILE A 175 8.56 -2.44 20.46
CA ILE A 175 7.95 -3.77 20.39
C ILE A 175 6.82 -3.80 19.36
N TYR A 176 5.98 -2.77 19.31
CA TYR A 176 4.94 -2.64 18.30
C TYR A 176 5.51 -2.58 16.88
N GLN A 177 6.56 -1.80 16.65
CA GLN A 177 7.23 -1.72 15.34
C GLN A 177 7.85 -3.06 14.95
N ARG A 178 8.53 -3.72 15.89
CA ARG A 178 9.10 -5.05 15.65
C ARG A 178 8.02 -6.07 15.29
N CYS A 179 6.89 -6.07 16.00
CA CYS A 179 5.76 -6.93 15.70
C CYS A 179 5.25 -6.72 14.28
N LYS A 180 5.12 -5.47 13.85
CA LYS A 180 4.59 -5.12 12.52
C LYS A 180 5.51 -5.62 11.41
N SER A 181 6.82 -5.48 11.60
CA SER A 181 7.82 -5.72 10.54
C SER A 181 8.45 -7.11 10.54
N PHE A 182 8.49 -7.81 11.67
CA PHE A 182 9.27 -9.06 11.81
C PHE A 182 8.53 -10.21 12.50
N ASP A 183 7.52 -9.94 13.33
CA ASP A 183 6.88 -10.99 14.13
C ASP A 183 5.44 -11.29 13.62
N ASP A 184 4.46 -11.35 14.53
CA ASP A 184 3.06 -11.73 14.25
C ASP A 184 2.42 -10.88 13.13
N GLY A 185 2.80 -9.61 13.01
CA GLY A 185 2.28 -8.72 11.96
C GLY A 185 2.71 -9.15 10.56
N LEU A 186 3.99 -9.47 10.38
CA LEU A 186 4.50 -10.00 9.11
C LEU A 186 3.91 -11.38 8.82
N SER A 187 3.86 -12.25 9.83
CA SER A 187 3.28 -13.59 9.70
C SER A 187 1.82 -13.55 9.21
N ALA A 188 1.00 -12.68 9.80
CA ALA A 188 -0.39 -12.50 9.38
C ALA A 188 -0.52 -11.97 7.94
N ARG A 189 0.40 -11.10 7.51
CA ARG A 189 0.44 -10.62 6.12
C ARG A 189 0.81 -11.75 5.16
N LEU A 190 1.82 -12.57 5.47
CA LEU A 190 2.21 -13.70 4.63
C LEU A 190 1.07 -14.73 4.49
N GLU A 191 0.35 -15.03 5.57
CA GLU A 191 -0.85 -15.86 5.53
C GLU A 191 -1.94 -15.25 4.63
N ARG A 192 -2.12 -13.92 4.70
CA ARG A 192 -3.06 -13.22 3.81
C ARG A 192 -2.64 -13.29 2.35
N MET A 193 -1.35 -13.15 2.06
CA MET A 193 -0.82 -13.25 0.70
C MET A 193 -1.11 -14.64 0.11
N GLU A 194 -0.85 -15.71 0.86
CA GLU A 194 -1.18 -17.08 0.43
C GLU A 194 -2.66 -17.25 0.14
N HIS A 195 -3.51 -16.85 1.09
CA HIS A 195 -4.95 -16.90 0.95
C HIS A 195 -5.45 -16.13 -0.28
N ALA A 196 -4.89 -14.95 -0.54
CA ALA A 196 -5.22 -14.13 -1.69
C ALA A 196 -4.83 -14.81 -3.01
N VAL A 197 -3.65 -15.42 -3.10
CA VAL A 197 -3.19 -16.16 -4.30
C VAL A 197 -4.14 -17.32 -4.63
N GLU A 198 -4.53 -18.09 -3.61
CA GLU A 198 -5.44 -19.22 -3.76
C GLU A 198 -6.84 -18.78 -4.24
N HIS A 199 -7.41 -17.76 -3.58
CA HIS A 199 -8.78 -17.29 -3.89
C HIS A 199 -8.85 -16.58 -5.25
N LEU A 200 -7.83 -15.81 -5.59
CA LEU A 200 -7.70 -15.20 -6.92
C LEU A 200 -7.31 -16.23 -7.99
N LYS A 201 -6.97 -17.46 -7.59
CA LYS A 201 -6.52 -18.57 -8.44
C LYS A 201 -5.37 -18.18 -9.38
N LEU A 202 -4.36 -17.48 -8.86
CA LEU A 202 -3.23 -17.00 -9.68
C LEU A 202 -2.28 -18.13 -10.14
N MET A 203 -2.51 -19.37 -9.67
CA MET A 203 -1.76 -20.57 -10.06
C MET A 203 -2.60 -21.58 -10.88
N GLU A 204 -3.81 -21.21 -11.34
CA GLU A 204 -4.75 -22.15 -12.02
C GLU A 204 -4.18 -22.77 -13.30
N HIS A 205 -3.21 -22.12 -13.93
CA HIS A 205 -2.50 -22.63 -15.12
C HIS A 205 -1.53 -23.79 -14.80
N ILE A 206 -1.16 -23.99 -13.53
CA ILE A 206 -0.29 -25.09 -13.07
C ILE A 206 -1.17 -26.30 -12.75
N ASN A 207 -1.27 -27.27 -13.66
CA ASN A 207 -2.19 -28.41 -13.51
C ASN A 207 -1.92 -29.34 -12.30
N ASN A 208 -0.76 -29.25 -11.65
CA ASN A 208 -0.38 -30.10 -10.52
C ASN A 208 -0.46 -29.34 -9.19
N THR A 209 -1.43 -29.70 -8.34
CA THR A 209 -1.65 -29.07 -7.04
C THR A 209 -0.46 -29.24 -6.08
N VAL A 210 0.25 -30.36 -6.13
CA VAL A 210 1.45 -30.57 -5.29
C VAL A 210 2.57 -29.60 -5.67
N ILE A 211 2.66 -29.24 -6.96
CA ILE A 211 3.62 -28.22 -7.42
C ILE A 211 3.16 -26.82 -6.99
N GLN A 212 1.86 -26.52 -7.08
CA GLN A 212 1.29 -25.26 -6.57
C GLN A 212 1.61 -25.07 -5.08
N ASP A 213 1.30 -26.06 -4.25
CA ASP A 213 1.52 -25.99 -2.80
C ASP A 213 3.00 -25.79 -2.45
N LYS A 214 3.89 -26.50 -3.13
CA LYS A 214 5.35 -26.36 -2.95
C LYS A 214 5.85 -24.99 -3.41
N LEU A 215 5.37 -24.50 -4.55
CA LEU A 215 5.76 -23.20 -5.08
C LEU A 215 5.33 -22.10 -4.12
N LEU A 216 4.06 -22.12 -3.68
CA LEU A 216 3.52 -21.13 -2.76
C LEU A 216 4.27 -21.12 -1.42
N ALA A 217 4.49 -22.31 -0.83
CA ALA A 217 5.24 -22.42 0.43
C ALA A 217 6.68 -21.93 0.30
N GLN A 218 7.36 -22.24 -0.81
CA GLN A 218 8.72 -21.77 -1.09
C GLN A 218 8.74 -20.24 -1.29
N THR A 219 7.83 -19.68 -2.08
CA THR A 219 7.74 -18.24 -2.29
C THR A 219 7.39 -17.51 -1.00
N ARG A 220 6.48 -18.02 -0.16
CA ARG A 220 6.20 -17.45 1.15
C ARG A 220 7.46 -17.44 2.03
N PHE A 221 8.18 -18.55 2.08
CA PHE A 221 9.42 -18.64 2.86
C PHE A 221 10.43 -17.59 2.40
N ASN A 222 10.66 -17.45 1.09
CA ASN A 222 11.58 -16.45 0.55
C ASN A 222 11.07 -15.02 0.79
N ALA A 223 9.76 -14.78 0.63
CA ALA A 223 9.13 -13.49 0.90
C ALA A 223 9.31 -13.05 2.35
N ASN A 224 9.31 -13.98 3.32
CA ASN A 224 9.56 -13.63 4.71
C ASN A 224 10.93 -12.96 4.87
N PHE A 225 12.02 -13.60 4.45
CA PHE A 225 13.38 -13.05 4.57
C PHE A 225 13.53 -11.76 3.77
N PHE A 226 13.02 -11.74 2.54
CA PHE A 226 13.09 -10.56 1.69
C PHE A 226 12.37 -9.36 2.31
N LEU A 227 11.16 -9.54 2.85
CA LEU A 227 10.41 -8.45 3.48
C LEU A 227 11.01 -8.02 4.82
N GLU A 228 11.62 -8.93 5.59
CA GLU A 228 12.39 -8.58 6.78
C GLU A 228 13.59 -7.69 6.41
N ALA A 229 14.37 -8.07 5.39
CA ALA A 229 15.51 -7.30 4.91
C ALA A 229 15.10 -5.90 4.45
N ILE A 230 14.04 -5.79 3.63
CA ILE A 230 13.49 -4.49 3.23
C ILE A 230 13.04 -3.67 4.45
N ALA A 231 12.40 -4.30 5.44
CA ALA A 231 11.90 -3.60 6.61
C ALA A 231 13.01 -3.07 7.54
N GLU A 232 14.21 -3.66 7.55
CA GLU A 232 15.36 -3.16 8.31
C GLU A 232 15.84 -1.78 7.82
N HIS A 233 15.65 -1.49 6.53
CA HIS A 233 16.09 -0.24 5.91
C HIS A 233 14.97 0.81 5.82
N MET A 234 13.72 0.44 6.07
CA MET A 234 12.59 1.37 6.02
C MET A 234 12.66 2.40 7.16
N PRO A 235 12.60 3.71 6.86
CA PRO A 235 12.57 4.73 7.90
C PRO A 235 11.27 4.65 8.71
N GLU A 236 11.34 5.01 9.99
CA GLU A 236 10.14 5.10 10.82
C GLU A 236 9.18 6.18 10.27
N ILE A 237 7.86 5.94 10.36
CA ILE A 237 6.84 6.87 9.86
C ILE A 237 7.03 8.33 10.34
N PRO A 238 7.35 8.60 11.62
CA PRO A 238 7.59 9.98 12.08
C PRO A 238 8.77 10.66 11.36
N ASP A 239 9.83 9.91 11.08
CA ASP A 239 11.01 10.42 10.38
C ASP A 239 10.70 10.64 8.91
N LEU A 240 10.00 9.70 8.26
CA LEU A 240 9.52 9.85 6.89
C LEU A 240 8.65 11.10 6.74
N ARG A 241 7.70 11.33 7.66
CA ARG A 241 6.88 12.56 7.65
C ARG A 241 7.71 13.82 7.85
N ARG A 242 8.67 13.79 8.78
CA ARG A 242 9.52 14.94 9.10
C ARG A 242 10.42 15.31 7.93
N GLY A 243 11.10 14.34 7.33
CA GLY A 243 12.00 14.55 6.18
C GLY A 243 11.24 15.11 4.98
N ASN A 244 10.04 14.59 4.72
CA ASN A 244 9.16 15.12 3.67
C ASN A 244 8.75 16.57 3.92
N ILE A 245 8.31 16.92 5.14
CA ILE A 245 7.92 18.30 5.49
C ILE A 245 9.11 19.26 5.39
N ARG A 246 10.28 18.81 5.83
CA ARG A 246 11.51 19.61 5.84
C ARG A 246 12.21 19.68 4.49
N LYS A 247 11.73 18.94 3.48
CA LYS A 247 12.36 18.86 2.17
C LYS A 247 13.83 18.40 2.29
N GLU A 248 14.08 17.40 3.15
CA GLU A 248 15.40 16.78 3.33
C GLU A 248 15.64 15.76 2.20
N TYR A 249 16.13 16.25 1.04
CA TYR A 249 16.41 15.44 -0.15
C TYR A 249 17.79 15.72 -0.74
N GLN A 250 18.28 14.79 -1.56
CA GLN A 250 19.39 14.99 -2.48
C GLN A 250 18.85 15.13 -3.91
N GLU A 251 19.33 16.12 -4.67
CA GLU A 251 18.90 16.37 -6.05
C GLU A 251 19.83 15.64 -7.02
N PHE A 252 19.24 14.87 -7.94
CA PHE A 252 19.92 14.20 -9.04
C PHE A 252 19.16 14.45 -10.35
N THR A 253 19.79 14.18 -11.48
CA THR A 253 19.09 14.07 -12.77
C THR A 253 18.67 12.63 -13.03
N LEU A 254 17.67 12.40 -13.88
CA LEU A 254 17.26 11.06 -14.25
C LEU A 254 18.42 10.28 -14.91
N GLU A 255 19.25 10.97 -15.72
CA GLU A 255 20.48 10.39 -16.27
C GLU A 255 21.47 9.94 -15.18
N GLN A 256 21.59 10.70 -14.08
CA GLN A 256 22.43 10.32 -12.95
C GLN A 256 21.88 9.11 -12.19
N LEU A 257 20.55 8.94 -12.11
CA LEU A 257 19.98 7.75 -11.48
C LEU A 257 20.33 6.46 -12.25
N ASP A 258 20.35 6.50 -13.59
CA ASP A 258 20.64 5.32 -14.41
C ASP A 258 22.13 5.04 -14.66
N HIS A 259 22.94 6.09 -14.72
CA HIS A 259 24.34 5.98 -15.15
C HIS A 259 25.33 6.53 -14.14
N GLY A 260 24.85 7.24 -13.12
CA GLY A 260 25.68 7.79 -12.05
C GLY A 260 25.81 6.84 -10.85
N PRO A 261 26.73 7.15 -9.92
CA PRO A 261 26.91 6.39 -8.68
C PRO A 261 25.87 6.81 -7.62
N VAL A 262 24.60 6.91 -8.02
CA VAL A 262 23.51 7.29 -7.11
C VAL A 262 23.07 6.07 -6.31
N PHE A 263 22.81 4.95 -6.98
CA PHE A 263 22.52 3.68 -6.35
C PHE A 263 23.63 2.67 -6.65
N THR A 264 23.91 1.80 -5.67
CA THR A 264 24.93 0.76 -5.76
C THR A 264 24.53 -0.34 -6.76
N SER A 265 23.24 -0.46 -7.06
CA SER A 265 22.70 -1.41 -8.03
C SER A 265 22.05 -0.76 -9.25
N SER A 266 22.11 -1.46 -10.38
CA SER A 266 21.64 -1.03 -11.70
C SER A 266 20.53 -1.91 -12.30
N GLU A 267 19.84 -2.73 -11.51
CA GLU A 267 18.80 -3.64 -12.05
C GLU A 267 17.47 -2.93 -12.36
N ILE A 268 17.28 -1.74 -11.78
CA ILE A 268 16.15 -0.87 -12.06
C ILE A 268 16.61 0.17 -13.08
N ASN A 269 15.95 0.21 -14.23
CA ASN A 269 16.13 1.27 -15.21
C ASN A 269 15.16 2.40 -14.87
N TRP A 270 15.66 3.44 -14.22
CA TRP A 270 14.88 4.56 -13.73
C TRP A 270 14.26 5.37 -14.87
N GLN A 271 14.98 5.60 -15.98
CA GLN A 271 14.40 6.26 -17.14
C GLN A 271 13.23 5.47 -17.69
N GLN A 272 13.40 4.17 -17.92
CA GLN A 272 12.32 3.30 -18.40
C GLN A 272 11.14 3.29 -17.42
N LEU A 273 11.40 3.23 -16.11
CA LEU A 273 10.35 3.28 -15.09
C LEU A 273 9.51 4.56 -15.21
N VAL A 274 10.16 5.72 -15.33
CA VAL A 274 9.50 7.02 -15.48
C VAL A 274 8.75 7.11 -16.81
N GLU A 275 9.37 6.73 -17.92
CA GLU A 275 8.76 6.73 -19.26
C GLU A 275 7.52 5.85 -19.31
N GLU A 276 7.59 4.66 -18.71
CA GLU A 276 6.45 3.78 -18.60
C GLU A 276 5.33 4.45 -17.80
N MET A 277 5.62 5.01 -16.61
CA MET A 277 4.62 5.71 -15.78
C MET A 277 3.99 6.92 -16.48
N LEU A 278 4.77 7.68 -17.26
CA LEU A 278 4.30 8.85 -17.99
C LEU A 278 3.63 8.53 -19.33
N GLY A 279 3.84 7.33 -19.87
CA GLY A 279 3.31 6.90 -21.16
C GLY A 279 3.95 7.56 -22.38
N HIS A 280 5.13 8.16 -22.24
CA HIS A 280 5.90 8.76 -23.33
C HIS A 280 7.40 8.76 -23.03
N GLU A 281 8.21 8.76 -24.09
CA GLU A 281 9.68 8.77 -24.00
C GLU A 281 10.21 10.12 -23.51
N ILE A 282 11.30 10.09 -22.73
CA ILE A 282 11.98 11.27 -22.22
C ILE A 282 13.14 11.59 -23.16
N THR A 283 13.04 12.71 -23.86
CA THR A 283 14.05 13.10 -24.88
C THR A 283 15.40 13.49 -24.25
N ASN A 284 15.39 14.15 -23.09
CA ASN A 284 16.59 14.61 -22.38
C ASN A 284 16.54 14.24 -20.89
N PRO A 285 16.96 13.02 -20.50
CA PRO A 285 16.97 12.59 -19.09
C PRO A 285 17.83 13.49 -18.18
N ALA A 286 18.84 14.15 -18.73
CA ALA A 286 19.69 15.11 -18.01
C ALA A 286 18.94 16.36 -17.52
N ASP A 287 17.82 16.73 -18.17
CA ASP A 287 17.01 17.90 -17.81
C ASP A 287 15.95 17.57 -16.74
N VAL A 288 15.70 16.27 -16.49
CA VAL A 288 14.67 15.80 -15.56
C VAL A 288 15.29 15.70 -14.16
N LYS A 289 14.85 16.59 -13.26
CA LYS A 289 15.26 16.58 -11.85
C LYS A 289 14.49 15.54 -11.04
N VAL A 290 15.23 14.83 -10.20
CA VAL A 290 14.73 13.86 -9.23
C VAL A 290 15.21 14.26 -7.83
N GLN A 291 14.26 14.48 -6.94
CA GLN A 291 14.47 14.72 -5.52
C GLN A 291 14.41 13.37 -4.79
N VAL A 292 15.57 12.85 -4.38
CA VAL A 292 15.69 11.56 -3.69
C VAL A 292 15.70 11.80 -2.18
N TYR A 293 14.64 11.37 -1.51
CA TYR A 293 14.48 11.43 -0.07
C TYR A 293 14.97 10.13 0.55
N PHE A 294 15.60 10.20 1.73
CA PHE A 294 16.12 9.00 2.42
C PHE A 294 17.06 8.18 1.52
N HIS A 295 17.99 8.87 0.86
CA HIS A 295 18.88 8.29 -0.16
C HIS A 295 19.63 7.03 0.32
N GLU A 296 20.22 7.07 1.52
CA GLU A 296 20.93 5.91 2.09
C GLU A 296 19.99 4.71 2.29
N GLN A 297 18.79 4.93 2.85
CA GLN A 297 17.80 3.88 3.05
C GLN A 297 17.30 3.30 1.72
N LEU A 298 17.06 4.16 0.73
CA LEU A 298 16.65 3.73 -0.60
C LEU A 298 17.74 2.94 -1.31
N ASP A 299 19.02 3.28 -1.13
CA ASP A 299 20.12 2.53 -1.73
C ASP A 299 20.17 1.09 -1.22
N GLU A 300 20.01 0.91 0.09
CA GLU A 300 19.94 -0.43 0.70
C GLU A 300 18.70 -1.19 0.21
N ILE A 301 17.51 -0.56 0.19
CA ILE A 301 16.28 -1.17 -0.34
C ILE A 301 16.45 -1.60 -1.81
N VAL A 302 17.02 -0.74 -2.65
CA VAL A 302 17.28 -1.04 -4.07
C VAL A 302 18.31 -2.16 -4.22
N THR A 303 19.28 -2.24 -3.31
CA THR A 303 20.27 -3.32 -3.27
C THR A 303 19.60 -4.65 -2.96
N GLU A 304 18.79 -4.74 -1.90
CA GLU A 304 18.03 -5.96 -1.55
C GLU A 304 17.14 -6.45 -2.70
N ILE A 305 16.38 -5.53 -3.33
CA ILE A 305 15.57 -5.83 -4.54
C ILE A 305 16.43 -6.44 -5.65
N SER A 306 17.61 -5.87 -5.87
CA SER A 306 18.49 -6.26 -6.96
C SER A 306 19.19 -7.59 -6.70
N GLU A 307 19.55 -7.88 -5.45
CA GLU A 307 20.13 -9.16 -5.06
C GLU A 307 19.12 -10.30 -5.23
N GLU A 308 17.88 -10.09 -4.80
CA GLU A 308 16.80 -11.06 -5.00
C GLU A 308 16.54 -11.29 -6.49
N TYR A 309 16.41 -10.21 -7.28
CA TYR A 309 16.20 -10.29 -8.72
C TYR A 309 17.35 -10.99 -9.46
N ARG A 310 18.63 -10.71 -9.12
CA ARG A 310 19.79 -11.39 -9.75
C ARG A 310 19.86 -12.87 -9.39
N THR A 311 19.48 -13.22 -8.15
CA THR A 311 19.56 -14.59 -7.63
C THR A 311 18.47 -15.46 -8.26
N ASP A 312 17.23 -14.98 -8.27
CA ASP A 312 16.10 -15.68 -8.85
C ASP A 312 15.01 -14.69 -9.34
N PRO A 313 15.07 -14.27 -10.62
CA PRO A 313 14.10 -13.34 -11.18
C PRO A 313 12.65 -13.84 -11.07
N LEU A 314 12.43 -15.15 -11.15
CA LEU A 314 11.09 -15.73 -11.05
C LEU A 314 10.59 -15.71 -9.61
N ASN A 315 11.46 -15.91 -8.63
CA ASN A 315 11.08 -15.74 -7.23
C ASN A 315 10.74 -14.27 -6.93
N MET A 316 11.52 -13.31 -7.43
CA MET A 316 11.19 -11.88 -7.31
C MET A 316 9.83 -11.55 -7.92
N GLN A 317 9.52 -12.08 -9.10
CA GLN A 317 8.20 -11.95 -9.72
C GLN A 317 7.09 -12.51 -8.82
N ASN A 318 7.29 -13.70 -8.25
CA ASN A 318 6.31 -14.34 -7.38
C ASN A 318 6.11 -13.57 -6.05
N ILE A 319 7.18 -12.98 -5.49
CA ILE A 319 7.10 -12.11 -4.31
C ILE A 319 6.28 -10.85 -4.62
N LEU A 320 6.52 -10.21 -5.76
CA LEU A 320 5.73 -9.05 -6.20
C LEU A 320 4.26 -9.42 -6.41
N LEU A 321 3.98 -10.61 -6.95
CA LEU A 321 2.64 -11.15 -7.08
C LEU A 321 1.97 -11.42 -5.72
N LEU A 322 2.69 -11.92 -4.71
CA LEU A 322 2.18 -12.05 -3.35
C LEU A 322 1.80 -10.69 -2.75
N LEU A 323 2.69 -9.71 -2.87
CA LEU A 323 2.45 -8.36 -2.37
C LEU A 323 1.25 -7.71 -3.04
N TRP A 324 1.12 -7.90 -4.36
CA TRP A 324 0.01 -7.34 -5.09
C TRP A 324 -1.31 -8.07 -4.82
N SER A 325 -1.29 -9.41 -4.71
CA SER A 325 -2.48 -10.20 -4.38
C SER A 325 -3.06 -9.80 -3.03
N GLU A 326 -2.22 -9.63 -2.00
CA GLU A 326 -2.65 -9.10 -0.70
C GLU A 326 -3.30 -7.72 -0.86
N ARG A 327 -2.66 -6.80 -1.59
CA ARG A 327 -3.19 -5.44 -1.80
C ARG A 327 -4.56 -5.45 -2.45
N ILE A 328 -4.72 -6.19 -3.54
CA ILE A 328 -5.99 -6.27 -4.29
C ILE A 328 -7.06 -6.97 -3.46
N TYR A 329 -6.74 -8.11 -2.87
CA TYR A 329 -7.69 -8.87 -2.06
C TYR A 329 -8.18 -8.06 -0.86
N THR A 330 -7.26 -7.40 -0.15
CA THR A 330 -7.57 -6.58 1.04
C THR A 330 -8.29 -5.28 0.69
N SER A 331 -8.27 -4.84 -0.58
CA SER A 331 -8.99 -3.64 -1.02
C SER A 331 -10.33 -3.96 -1.67
N LEU A 332 -10.45 -5.06 -2.43
CA LEU A 332 -11.61 -5.34 -3.29
C LEU A 332 -12.45 -6.54 -2.86
N VAL A 333 -11.97 -7.38 -1.93
CA VAL A 333 -12.64 -8.64 -1.57
C VAL A 333 -12.91 -8.71 -0.08
N GLU A 334 -11.86 -8.59 0.74
CA GLU A 334 -11.93 -8.79 2.19
C GLU A 334 -12.77 -7.76 2.97
N PRO A 335 -12.82 -6.46 2.62
CA PRO A 335 -13.57 -5.49 3.41
C PRO A 335 -15.05 -5.81 3.58
N PHE A 336 -15.59 -6.73 2.77
CA PHE A 336 -17.00 -7.10 2.73
C PHE A 336 -17.27 -8.33 3.61
N GLY A 337 -17.99 -8.12 4.72
CA GLY A 337 -18.56 -9.20 5.54
C GLY A 337 -17.76 -9.60 6.78
N THR A 338 -16.57 -9.05 7.01
CA THR A 338 -15.74 -9.40 8.18
C THR A 338 -15.19 -8.20 8.97
N SER A 339 -14.80 -7.10 8.31
CA SER A 339 -14.08 -5.98 8.96
C SER A 339 -14.82 -4.63 8.95
N LEU A 340 -15.51 -4.26 7.85
CA LEU A 340 -16.29 -3.02 7.73
C LEU A 340 -17.66 -3.27 7.10
N SER A 341 -18.64 -2.42 7.40
CA SER A 341 -19.90 -2.42 6.64
C SER A 341 -19.64 -1.85 5.23
N SER A 342 -20.33 -2.36 4.21
CA SER A 342 -20.20 -1.85 2.84
C SER A 342 -20.39 -0.32 2.74
N PRO A 343 -21.36 0.31 3.44
CA PRO A 343 -21.49 1.76 3.48
C PRO A 343 -20.29 2.49 4.08
N ASP A 344 -19.65 1.94 5.11
CA ASP A 344 -18.50 2.59 5.76
C ASP A 344 -17.23 2.44 4.94
N TYR A 345 -17.02 1.27 4.32
CA TYR A 345 -15.95 1.07 3.34
C TYR A 345 -16.10 2.06 2.17
N CYS A 346 -17.28 2.09 1.54
CA CYS A 346 -17.51 2.97 0.39
C CYS A 346 -17.39 4.44 0.76
N PHE A 347 -17.80 4.82 1.97
CA PHE A 347 -17.61 6.18 2.46
C PHE A 347 -16.11 6.51 2.56
N ARG A 348 -15.32 5.68 3.24
CA ARG A 348 -13.86 5.86 3.35
C ARG A 348 -13.16 5.92 2.00
N ALA A 349 -13.54 5.02 1.08
CA ALA A 349 -12.97 4.99 -0.27
C ALA A 349 -13.30 6.25 -1.06
N THR A 350 -14.56 6.68 -1.00
CA THR A 350 -15.04 7.88 -1.69
C THR A 350 -14.36 9.13 -1.15
N THR A 351 -14.34 9.33 0.17
CA THR A 351 -13.78 10.54 0.77
C THR A 351 -12.27 10.62 0.64
N PHE A 352 -11.58 9.49 0.59
CA PHE A 352 -10.14 9.46 0.34
C PHE A 352 -9.81 9.75 -1.14
N LEU A 353 -10.49 9.11 -2.09
CA LEU A 353 -10.19 9.28 -3.52
C LEU A 353 -10.68 10.63 -4.08
N MET A 354 -11.65 11.26 -3.40
CA MET A 354 -12.30 12.49 -3.83
C MET A 354 -12.28 13.53 -2.71
N GLU A 355 -11.11 13.73 -2.08
CA GLU A 355 -10.92 14.61 -0.91
C GLU A 355 -11.44 16.04 -1.14
N ASP A 356 -11.22 16.61 -2.34
CA ASP A 356 -11.72 17.94 -2.70
C ASP A 356 -13.24 18.01 -2.66
N PHE A 357 -13.92 17.00 -3.18
CA PHE A 357 -15.38 16.90 -3.19
C PHE A 357 -15.92 16.63 -1.77
N ALA A 358 -15.25 15.77 -1.00
CA ALA A 358 -15.60 15.52 0.40
C ALA A 358 -15.48 16.80 1.24
N SER A 359 -14.43 17.58 1.01
CA SER A 359 -14.21 18.88 1.63
C SER A 359 -15.29 19.89 1.24
N TYR A 360 -15.70 19.91 -0.03
CA TYR A 360 -16.84 20.71 -0.48
C TYR A 360 -18.13 20.33 0.27
N LEU A 361 -18.46 19.03 0.35
CA LEU A 361 -19.64 18.57 1.09
C LEU A 361 -19.60 18.96 2.57
N TYR A 362 -18.43 18.89 3.20
CA TYR A 362 -18.24 19.34 4.58
C TYR A 362 -18.54 20.84 4.75
N LEU A 363 -17.97 21.69 3.89
CA LEU A 363 -18.19 23.14 3.94
C LEU A 363 -19.65 23.51 3.66
N ASP A 364 -20.29 22.83 2.70
CA ASP A 364 -21.71 23.00 2.39
C ASP A 364 -22.63 22.55 3.55
N ALA A 365 -22.23 21.53 4.30
CA ALA A 365 -22.94 21.13 5.53
C ALA A 365 -22.87 22.19 6.64
N LEU A 366 -21.81 23.00 6.67
CA LEU A 366 -21.61 24.05 7.66
C LEU A 366 -22.25 25.39 7.30
N GLN A 367 -22.57 25.64 6.03
CA GLN A 367 -23.19 26.91 5.60
C GLN A 367 -24.42 27.36 6.42
N PRO A 368 -25.35 26.48 6.83
CA PRO A 368 -26.51 26.88 7.65
C PRO A 368 -26.15 27.40 9.05
N HIS A 369 -24.92 27.17 9.53
CA HIS A 369 -24.45 27.56 10.86
C HIS A 369 -23.50 28.78 10.85
N LEU A 370 -23.16 29.30 9.67
CA LEU A 370 -22.25 30.44 9.46
C LEU A 370 -22.96 31.74 9.04
N SER A 371 -24.28 31.67 8.82
CA SER A 371 -25.19 32.80 8.56
C SER A 371 -26.04 33.11 9.78
#